data_AF-A0A7C5B041-F1
#
_entry.id   AF-A0A7C5B041-F1
#
_cell.length_a   1.000
_cell.length_b   1.000
_cell.length_c   1.000
_cell.angle_alpha   90.00
_cell.angle_beta   90.00
_cell.angle_gamma   90.00
#
_symmetry.space_group_name_H-M   'P 1'
#
loop_
_entity.id
_entity.type
_entity.pdbx_description
1 polymer ?
#
loop_
_entity_poly.entity_id
_entity_poly.type
_entity_poly.pdbx_seq_one_letter_code
_entity_poly.pdbx_strand_id
1 'polypeptide(L)' 'MTTVVLLGEAVRLLGDETDDIVDVEILEKYLPAIEQLEIPFILQDKADHISVRDEFSVRRENDETISSFVRSMDCALIF' A
#
# COMPACT_ATOMS: atom_id res chain seq x y z
N MET A 1 1.00 -16.31 -0.75
CA MET A 1 1.69 -15.13 -0.16
C MET A 1 0.72 -13.97 -0.25
N THR A 2 0.52 -13.22 0.82
CA THR A 2 -0.39 -12.08 0.83
C THR A 2 0.36 -10.84 0.37
N THR A 3 -0.28 -10.01 -0.44
CA THR A 3 0.29 -8.75 -0.95
C THR A 3 -0.80 -7.71 -0.93
N VAL A 4 -0.45 -6.49 -0.54
CA VAL A 4 -1.39 -5.36 -0.54
C VAL A 4 -1.03 -4.47 -1.72
N VAL A 5 -2.02 -4.14 -2.54
CA VAL A 5 -1.87 -3.21 -3.65
C VAL A 5 -2.56 -1.90 -3.29
N LEU A 6 -1.82 -0.79 -3.29
CA LEU A 6 -2.38 0.54 -3.03
C LEU A 6 -2.40 1.34 -4.33
N LEU A 7 -3.57 1.87 -4.67
CA LEU A 7 -3.82 2.63 -5.89
C LEU A 7 -4.38 4.01 -5.55
N GLY A 8 -4.05 5.00 -6.37
CA GLY A 8 -4.53 6.38 -6.18
C GLY A 8 -4.14 6.95 -4.80
N GLU A 9 -5.10 7.60 -4.12
CA GLU A 9 -4.88 8.22 -2.81
C GLU A 9 -4.52 7.23 -1.69
N ALA A 10 -4.81 5.93 -1.87
CA ALA A 10 -4.52 4.93 -0.83
C ALA A 10 -3.02 4.80 -0.52
N VAL A 11 -2.15 5.24 -1.45
CA VAL A 11 -0.70 5.29 -1.22
C VAL A 11 -0.33 6.18 -0.02
N ARG A 12 -1.15 7.20 0.28
CA ARG A 12 -0.95 8.11 1.43
C ARG A 12 -1.05 7.40 2.77
N LEU A 13 -1.69 6.23 2.85
CA LEU A 13 -1.77 5.43 4.08
C LEU A 13 -0.40 4.97 4.58
N LEU A 14 0.58 4.87 3.67
CA LEU A 14 1.96 4.53 4.03
C LEU A 14 2.87 5.77 4.08
N GLY A 15 2.32 6.97 3.92
CA GLY A 15 3.09 8.21 3.92
C GLY A 15 3.39 8.75 5.32
N ASP A 16 4.22 9.77 5.37
CA ASP A 16 4.49 10.53 6.60
C ASP A 16 3.33 11.50 6.94
N GLU A 17 2.69 12.07 5.93
CA GLU A 17 1.63 13.08 6.09
C GLU A 17 0.24 12.43 6.13
N THR A 18 -0.21 12.11 7.34
CA THR A 18 -1.48 11.39 7.59
C THR A 18 -2.56 12.22 8.29
N ASP A 19 -2.29 13.51 8.57
CA ASP A 19 -3.19 14.39 9.35
C ASP A 19 -4.59 14.58 8.74
N ASP A 20 -4.70 14.51 7.40
CA ASP A 20 -5.96 14.65 6.68
C ASP A 20 -6.72 13.32 6.48
N ILE A 21 -6.19 12.20 7.00
CA ILE A 21 -6.79 10.88 6.84
C ILE A 21 -7.88 10.70 7.91
N VAL A 22 -9.10 10.40 7.46
CA VAL A 22 -10.22 10.09 8.35
C VAL A 22 -9.90 8.82 9.15
N ASP A 23 -10.14 8.86 10.46
CA ASP A 23 -9.87 7.77 11.39
C ASP A 23 -8.39 7.33 11.40
N VAL A 24 -7.44 8.26 11.19
CA VAL A 24 -5.99 8.00 11.25
C VAL A 24 -5.56 7.30 12.54
N GLU A 25 -6.26 7.53 13.66
CA GLU A 25 -6.02 6.83 14.93
C GLU A 25 -6.14 5.31 14.83
N ILE A 26 -7.00 4.80 13.94
CA ILE A 26 -7.11 3.37 13.65
C ILE A 26 -5.85 2.90 12.94
N LEU A 27 -5.43 3.63 11.90
CA LEU A 27 -4.25 3.31 11.13
C LEU A 27 -3.00 3.27 12.02
N GLU A 28 -2.76 4.29 12.84
CA GLU A 28 -1.64 4.36 13.78
C GLU A 28 -1.60 3.19 14.77
N LYS A 29 -2.77 2.71 15.21
CA LYS A 29 -2.87 1.56 16.11
C LYS A 29 -2.47 0.24 15.43
N TYR A 30 -2.72 0.10 14.13
CA TYR A 30 -2.47 -1.14 13.39
C TYR A 30 -1.18 -1.12 12.56
N LEU A 31 -0.61 0.04 12.24
CA LEU A 31 0.65 0.17 11.49
C LEU A 31 1.79 -0.69 12.08
N PRO A 32 2.05 -0.68 13.41
CA PRO A 32 3.12 -1.51 13.98
C PRO A 32 2.91 -3.02 13.76
N ALA A 33 1.65 -3.47 13.76
CA ALA A 33 1.33 -4.87 13.48
C ALA A 33 1.52 -5.19 11.99
N ILE A 34 1.21 -4.25 11.09
CA ILE A 34 1.40 -4.38 9.65
C ILE A 34 2.90 -4.46 9.30
N GLU A 35 3.73 -3.63 9.93
CA GLU A 35 5.20 -3.66 9.78
C GLU A 35 5.77 -5.04 10.19
N GLN A 36 5.32 -5.58 11.32
CA GLN A 36 5.75 -6.90 11.81
C GLN A 36 5.32 -8.07 10.92
N LEU A 37 4.27 -7.89 10.10
CA LEU A 37 3.80 -8.94 9.20
C LEU A 37 4.66 -9.05 7.92
N GLU A 38 5.58 -8.11 7.68
CA GLU A 38 6.47 -8.07 6.51
C GLU A 38 5.72 -8.27 5.18
N ILE A 39 4.49 -7.75 5.10
CA ILE A 39 3.65 -7.88 3.90
C ILE A 39 4.21 -6.96 2.81
N PRO A 40 4.50 -7.49 1.61
CA PRO A 40 4.93 -6.64 0.51
C PRO A 40 3.76 -5.76 0.02
N PHE A 41 4.07 -4.49 -0.21
CA PHE A 41 3.17 -3.50 -0.79
C PHE A 41 3.55 -3.23 -2.24
N ILE A 42 2.56 -3.25 -3.14
CA ILE A 42 2.69 -2.79 -4.52
C ILE A 42 1.98 -1.46 -4.65
N LEU A 43 2.70 -0.45 -5.14
CA LEU A 43 2.16 0.87 -5.41
C LEU A 43 2.11 1.13 -6.90
N GLN A 44 1.12 1.89 -7.33
CA GLN A 44 1.07 2.39 -8.71
C GLN A 44 2.19 3.41 -8.96
N ASP A 45 2.99 3.19 -10.00
CA ASP A 45 4.05 4.10 -10.41
C ASP A 45 3.45 5.33 -11.11
N LYS A 46 3.07 6.33 -10.31
CA LYS A 46 2.54 7.63 -10.76
C LYS A 46 3.54 8.74 -10.49
N ALA A 47 3.46 9.79 -11.31
CA ALA A 47 4.34 10.96 -11.25
C ALA A 47 4.27 11.72 -9.92
N ASP A 48 3.19 11.55 -9.16
CA ASP A 48 3.05 12.10 -7.81
C ASP A 48 3.62 11.09 -6.81
N HIS A 49 4.94 11.18 -6.61
CA HIS A 49 5.64 10.28 -5.72
C HIS A 49 5.42 10.70 -4.27
N ILE A 50 4.40 10.13 -3.64
CA ILE A 50 4.26 10.17 -2.18
C ILE A 50 5.47 9.47 -1.57
N SER A 51 6.15 10.17 -0.67
CA SER A 51 7.19 9.60 0.19
C SER A 51 6.52 8.59 1.12
N VAL A 52 7.01 7.36 1.09
CA VAL A 52 6.52 6.25 1.91
C VAL A 52 7.57 5.96 2.96
N ARG A 53 7.14 5.60 4.16
CA ARG A 53 8.06 5.30 5.26
C ARG A 53 8.94 4.10 4.92
N ASP A 54 10.22 4.18 5.28
CA ASP A 54 11.25 3.19 4.91
C ASP A 54 11.03 1.82 5.57
N GLU A 55 10.18 1.72 6.61
CA GLU A 55 9.85 0.48 7.28
C GLU A 55 9.01 -0.48 6.41
N PHE A 56 8.37 0.02 5.35
CA PHE A 56 7.52 -0.79 4.48
C PHE A 56 8.29 -1.40 3.30
N SER A 57 8.08 -2.70 3.08
CA SER A 57 8.58 -3.38 1.87
C SER A 57 7.72 -2.98 0.66
N VAL A 58 8.18 -1.98 -0.09
CA VAL A 58 7.42 -1.33 -1.15
C VAL A 58 8.04 -1.56 -2.51
N ARG A 59 7.19 -1.89 -3.49
CA ARG A 59 7.55 -1.99 -4.90
C ARG A 59 6.61 -1.15 -5.76
N ARG A 60 7.15 -0.25 -6.58
CA ARG A 60 6.37 0.56 -7.52
C ARG A 60 6.28 -0.15 -8.86
N GLU A 61 5.07 -0.21 -9.42
CA GLU A 61 4.78 -0.92 -10.67
C GLU A 61 3.79 -0.16 -11.53
N ASN A 62 3.86 -0.39 -12.84
CA ASN A 62 2.91 0.17 -13.79
C ASN A 62 1.58 -0.61 -13.80
N ASP A 63 0.58 -0.02 -14.45
CA ASP A 63 -0.79 -0.55 -14.50
C ASP A 63 -0.88 -1.95 -15.16
N GLU A 64 -0.06 -2.22 -16.19
CA GLU A 64 -0.03 -3.52 -16.84
C GLU A 64 0.52 -4.61 -15.92
N THR A 65 1.60 -4.33 -15.19
CA THR A 65 2.18 -5.27 -14.22
C THR A 65 1.20 -5.53 -13.08
N ILE A 66 0.58 -4.48 -12.53
CA ILE A 66 -0.39 -4.61 -11.43
C ILE A 66 -1.61 -5.44 -11.88
N SER A 67 -2.16 -5.14 -13.05
CA SER A 67 -3.29 -5.88 -13.62
C SER A 67 -2.95 -7.37 -13.82
N SER A 68 -1.76 -7.66 -14.35
CA SER A 68 -1.28 -9.03 -14.54
C SER A 68 -1.07 -9.75 -13.20
N PHE A 69 -0.53 -9.04 -12.21
CA PHE A 69 -0.33 -9.56 -10.86
C PHE A 69 -1.66 -9.92 -10.19
N VAL A 70 -2.63 -9.02 -10.19
CA VAL A 70 -3.96 -9.26 -9.60
C VAL A 70 -4.64 -10.46 -10.27
N ARG A 71 -4.53 -10.60 -11.59
CA ARG A 71 -5.05 -11.76 -12.33
C ARG A 71 -4.38 -13.08 -11.98
N SER A 72 -3.14 -13.05 -11.50
CA SER A 72 -2.40 -14.25 -11.08
C SER A 72 -2.72 -14.70 -9.65
N MET A 73 -3.43 -13.89 -8.87
CA MET A 73 -3.79 -14.23 -7.49
C MET A 73 -4.97 -15.19 -7.43
N ASP A 74 -4.92 -16.14 -6.50
CA ASP A 74 -6.03 -17.08 -6.25
C ASP A 74 -7.29 -16.38 -5.72
N CYS A 75 -7.12 -15.27 -5.00
CA CYS A 75 -8.18 -14.47 -4.41
C CYS A 75 -7.75 -13.00 -4.32
N ALA A 76 -8.70 -12.08 -4.56
CA ALA A 76 -8.50 -10.65 -4.41
C ALA A 76 -9.62 -10.05 -3.55
N LEU A 77 -9.25 -9.24 -2.57
CA LEU A 77 -10.16 -8.43 -1.75
C LEU A 77 -10.00 -6.97 -2.15
N ILE A 78 -11.12 -6.29 -2.42
CA ILE A 78 -11.16 -4.90 -2.88
C ILE A 78 -12.03 -4.11 -1.91
N PHE A 79 -11.57 -2.93 -1.52
CA PHE A 79 -12.21 -2.02 -0.57
C PHE A 79 -12.38 -0.64 -1.20
#